data_AF-A0A7C6HF91-F1
#
_entry.id   AF-A0A7C6HF91-F1
#
_cell.length_a   1.000
_cell.length_b   1.000
_cell.length_c   1.000
_cell.angle_alpha   90.00
_cell.angle_beta   90.00
_cell.angle_gamma   90.00
#
_symmetry.space_group_name_H-M   'P 1'
#
loop_
_entity.id
_entity.type
_entity.pdbx_description
1 polymer ?
#
loop_
_entity_poly.entity_id
_entity_poly.type
_entity_poly.pdbx_seq_one_letter_code
_entity_poly.pdbx_strand_id
1 'polypeptide(L)'
;MNMIYTPPPDTFSYLEPLDDMEQLGKKYWEVKDNKEELDKLFDYVKSSNNTALQRAFVGMMQEVDFMTLFDDFYQDEITVWKHPRFMECLLHDHNFFEMVYVLKGKAGNIINGQLYKMSEADICIIAPGVQHKLEVVDDSILINVIIKKSLFDESFFKRLSQDKGIVKFIKQNYYMPSMDKRGFLMFHALHNNMLRSALALLFSEAFNGQNNPNTKASLLTVILEYLAENEDETHEAENCEFSEKILRYIQENYQSTSLSDAARHFNYSEPHLSKLIKESIGVPFKTILQEVRIKEACHLFATTEYTIAQIADMIGYKSPVYLSRVFKKKMEVTPDQYRRMHKEKMYLFEGLDVIKNR
;
A
#
# COMPACT_ATOMS: atom_id res chain seq x y z
N MET A 1 3.85 -42.04 17.83
CA MET A 1 3.68 -40.57 17.72
C MET A 1 4.89 -40.07 16.96
N ASN A 2 4.80 -39.98 15.63
CA ASN A 2 5.94 -39.57 14.81
C ASN A 2 6.10 -38.05 14.95
N MET A 3 7.21 -37.62 15.55
CA MET A 3 7.59 -36.21 15.54
C MET A 3 7.82 -35.80 14.09
N ILE A 4 6.95 -34.93 13.57
CA ILE A 4 7.14 -34.29 12.27
C ILE A 4 8.33 -33.36 12.45
N TYR A 5 9.50 -33.77 11.96
CA TYR A 5 10.69 -32.92 11.92
C TYR A 5 10.40 -31.76 10.97
N THR A 6 10.13 -30.59 11.52
CA THR A 6 10.10 -29.35 10.75
C THR A 6 11.56 -28.89 10.65
N PRO A 7 12.16 -28.79 9.45
CA PRO A 7 13.50 -28.24 9.34
C PRO A 7 13.53 -26.84 9.96
N PRO A 8 14.65 -26.42 10.57
CA PRO A 8 14.73 -25.10 11.16
C PRO A 8 14.45 -24.06 10.06
N PRO A 9 13.61 -23.05 10.34
CA PRO A 9 13.37 -21.97 9.39
C PRO A 9 14.70 -21.30 9.05
N ASP A 10 14.77 -20.71 7.85
CA ASP A 10 15.95 -19.93 7.42
C ASP A 10 16.37 -18.98 8.54
N THR A 11 17.68 -18.97 8.81
CA THR A 11 18.27 -18.10 9.84
C THR A 11 18.42 -16.67 9.32
N PHE A 12 18.27 -16.45 8.02
CA PHE A 12 18.42 -15.17 7.33
C PHE A 12 19.77 -14.49 7.62
N SER A 13 20.79 -15.27 7.96
CA SER A 13 22.13 -14.76 8.32
C SER A 13 22.79 -13.96 7.20
N TYR A 14 22.45 -14.24 5.94
CA TYR A 14 22.90 -13.47 4.78
C TYR A 14 22.33 -12.05 4.70
N LEU A 15 21.31 -11.71 5.51
CA LEU A 15 20.79 -10.34 5.63
C LEU A 15 21.51 -9.51 6.70
N GLU A 16 22.36 -10.12 7.52
CA GLU A 16 23.09 -9.42 8.58
C GLU A 16 24.15 -8.44 8.05
N PRO A 17 24.97 -8.76 7.04
CA PRO A 17 25.94 -7.82 6.48
C PRO A 17 25.26 -6.53 5.98
N LEU A 18 25.92 -5.39 6.18
CA LEU A 18 25.46 -4.10 5.68
C LEU A 18 25.77 -3.98 4.20
N ASP A 19 24.76 -3.68 3.39
CA ASP A 19 24.99 -3.27 2.00
C ASP A 19 25.51 -1.82 1.93
N ASP A 20 25.89 -1.37 0.73
CA ASP A 20 26.45 -0.03 0.51
C ASP A 20 25.50 1.09 0.96
N MET A 21 24.18 0.90 0.81
CA MET A 21 23.17 1.89 1.22
C MET A 21 23.09 1.97 2.75
N GLU A 22 23.07 0.82 3.42
CA GLU A 22 23.03 0.74 4.88
C GLU A 22 24.34 1.23 5.52
N GLN A 23 25.49 1.01 4.88
CA GLN A 23 26.77 1.57 5.32
C GLN A 23 26.77 3.10 5.27
N LEU A 24 26.24 3.67 4.19
CA LEU A 24 26.08 5.13 4.07
C LEU A 24 25.06 5.67 5.08
N GLY A 25 23.94 4.97 5.27
CA GLY A 25 22.93 5.34 6.27
C GLY A 25 23.51 5.35 7.67
N LYS A 26 24.32 4.35 8.02
CA LYS A 26 25.07 4.31 9.28
C LYS A 26 26.04 5.49 9.39
N LYS A 27 26.80 5.78 8.34
CA LYS A 27 27.73 6.92 8.30
C LYS A 27 27.01 8.25 8.50
N TYR A 28 25.79 8.43 7.99
CA TYR A 28 24.97 9.62 8.26
C TYR A 28 24.81 9.85 9.77
N TRP A 29 24.45 8.82 10.55
CA TRP A 29 24.29 8.96 12.00
C TRP A 29 25.60 9.27 12.75
N GLU A 30 26.73 8.84 12.20
CA GLU A 30 28.06 9.16 12.77
C GLU A 30 28.45 10.62 12.53
N VAL A 31 28.03 11.21 11.42
CA VAL A 31 28.46 12.56 10.99
C VAL A 31 27.37 13.63 11.07
N LYS A 32 26.11 13.29 11.37
CA LYS A 32 24.97 14.22 11.34
C LYS A 32 25.15 15.50 12.18
N ASP A 33 25.93 15.42 13.26
CA ASP A 33 26.19 16.56 14.16
C ASP A 33 27.45 17.35 13.75
N ASN A 34 28.15 16.94 12.68
CA ASN A 34 29.29 17.60 12.08
C ASN A 34 28.95 18.08 10.65
N LYS A 35 28.70 19.38 10.51
CA LYS A 35 28.26 19.99 9.25
C LYS A 35 29.21 19.72 8.07
N GLU A 36 30.52 19.82 8.27
CA GLU A 36 31.48 19.64 7.17
C GLU A 36 31.47 18.21 6.62
N GLU A 37 31.44 17.22 7.53
CA GLU A 37 31.41 15.81 7.15
C GLU A 37 30.03 15.40 6.59
N LEU A 38 28.96 16.00 7.09
CA LEU A 38 27.61 15.81 6.56
C LEU A 38 27.47 16.37 5.12
N ASP A 39 28.00 17.57 4.86
CA ASP A 39 28.00 18.17 3.53
C ASP A 39 28.79 17.29 2.53
N LYS A 40 29.96 16.76 2.93
CA LYS A 40 30.73 15.81 2.11
C LYS A 40 29.96 14.53 1.80
N LEU A 41 29.21 14.00 2.78
CA LEU A 41 28.37 12.81 2.58
C LEU A 41 27.25 13.10 1.57
N PHE A 42 26.56 14.22 1.70
CA PHE A 42 25.48 14.60 0.79
C PHE A 42 26.00 14.89 -0.62
N ASP A 43 27.15 15.54 -0.78
CA ASP A 43 27.78 15.75 -2.09
C ASP A 43 28.15 14.41 -2.75
N TYR A 44 28.66 13.45 -1.97
CA TYR A 44 28.92 12.10 -2.47
C TYR A 44 27.63 11.42 -2.95
N VAL A 45 26.56 11.45 -2.15
CA VAL A 45 25.26 10.87 -2.52
C VAL A 45 24.70 11.53 -3.79
N LYS A 46 24.72 12.86 -3.86
CA LYS A 46 24.23 13.65 -5.01
C LYS A 46 25.03 13.37 -6.28
N SER A 47 26.35 13.20 -6.17
CA SER A 47 27.23 12.89 -7.30
C SER A 47 27.21 11.42 -7.73
N SER A 48 26.59 10.52 -6.95
CA SER A 48 26.48 9.11 -7.30
C SER A 48 25.57 8.90 -8.52
N ASN A 49 25.91 7.93 -9.39
CA ASN A 49 25.03 7.50 -10.48
C ASN A 49 23.89 6.57 -10.00
N ASN A 50 23.71 6.42 -8.69
CA ASN A 50 22.74 5.51 -8.10
C ASN A 50 21.48 6.29 -7.67
N THR A 51 20.47 6.28 -8.54
CA THR A 51 19.21 6.99 -8.29
C THR A 51 18.42 6.44 -7.10
N ALA A 52 18.57 5.15 -6.76
CA ALA A 52 17.95 4.57 -5.57
C ALA A 52 18.61 5.12 -4.29
N LEU A 53 19.95 5.21 -4.28
CA LEU A 53 20.71 5.81 -3.19
C LEU A 53 20.35 7.29 -2.99
N GLN A 54 20.36 8.08 -4.07
CA GLN A 54 19.98 9.49 -4.01
C GLN A 54 18.61 9.68 -3.37
N ARG A 55 17.61 8.87 -3.78
CA ARG A 55 16.23 8.93 -3.26
C ARG A 55 16.13 8.50 -1.81
N ALA A 56 16.82 7.43 -1.42
CA ALA A 56 16.79 6.94 -0.04
C ALA A 56 17.26 8.02 0.95
N PHE A 57 18.18 8.89 0.52
CA PHE A 57 18.71 9.99 1.33
C PHE A 57 17.91 11.31 1.25
N VAL A 58 16.88 11.40 0.39
CA VAL A 58 16.08 12.63 0.24
C VAL A 58 15.50 13.09 1.58
N GLY A 59 15.00 12.15 2.39
CA GLY A 59 14.46 12.45 3.70
C GLY A 59 15.48 13.07 4.67
N MET A 60 16.71 12.57 4.61
CA MET A 60 17.82 13.06 5.43
C MET A 60 18.37 14.41 4.94
N MET A 61 18.30 14.67 3.64
CA MET A 61 18.72 15.94 3.03
C MET A 61 17.71 17.08 3.24
N GLN A 62 16.49 16.78 3.72
CA GLN A 62 15.38 17.74 3.87
C GLN A 62 15.01 18.47 2.57
N GLU A 63 15.29 17.86 1.41
CA GLU A 63 14.99 18.43 0.10
C GLU A 63 13.61 17.96 -0.39
N VAL A 64 12.59 18.78 -0.14
CA VAL A 64 11.23 18.81 -0.75
C VAL A 64 10.33 17.57 -0.58
N ASP A 65 9.06 17.88 -0.29
CA ASP A 65 7.89 17.04 -0.08
C ASP A 65 7.58 16.11 -1.27
N PHE A 66 7.91 14.81 -1.14
CA PHE A 66 7.67 13.80 -2.17
C PHE A 66 6.48 12.90 -1.82
N MET A 67 5.28 13.42 -2.06
CA MET A 67 4.01 12.75 -1.75
C MET A 67 3.53 11.74 -2.82
N THR A 68 4.38 11.08 -3.61
CA THR A 68 3.96 9.99 -4.54
C THR A 68 5.16 9.35 -5.26
N LEU A 69 6.21 9.02 -4.52
CA LEU A 69 7.45 8.49 -5.12
C LEU A 69 7.43 6.98 -5.36
N PHE A 70 6.44 6.21 -4.91
CA PHE A 70 6.60 4.75 -4.86
C PHE A 70 5.74 3.95 -5.85
N ASP A 71 4.72 4.58 -6.45
CA ASP A 71 3.71 3.86 -7.23
C ASP A 71 4.24 3.24 -8.54
N ASP A 72 5.19 3.90 -9.23
CA ASP A 72 5.68 3.48 -10.55
C ASP A 72 6.95 2.60 -10.52
N PHE A 73 7.50 2.30 -9.34
CA PHE A 73 8.78 1.58 -9.22
C PHE A 73 8.65 0.07 -9.23
N TYR A 74 7.54 -0.44 -8.73
CA TYR A 74 7.35 -1.87 -8.56
C TYR A 74 6.73 -2.42 -9.84
N GLN A 75 7.47 -3.21 -10.60
CA GLN A 75 6.93 -3.85 -11.81
C GLN A 75 6.02 -5.03 -11.46
N ASP A 76 6.40 -5.80 -10.44
CA ASP A 76 5.68 -7.01 -10.03
C ASP A 76 4.45 -6.71 -9.16
N GLU A 77 3.47 -7.61 -9.20
CA GLU A 77 2.30 -7.61 -8.31
C GLU A 77 2.66 -7.77 -6.83
N ILE A 78 3.74 -8.52 -6.56
CA ILE A 78 4.32 -8.69 -5.22
C ILE A 78 5.80 -8.37 -5.33
N THR A 79 6.27 -7.35 -4.63
CA THR A 79 7.71 -7.05 -4.48
C THR A 79 8.12 -7.24 -3.04
N VAL A 80 9.26 -7.88 -2.80
CA VAL A 80 9.77 -8.15 -1.46
C VAL A 80 11.16 -7.56 -1.36
N TRP A 81 11.44 -6.86 -0.29
CA TRP A 81 12.76 -6.29 -0.08
C TRP A 81 13.10 -6.14 1.40
N LYS A 82 14.40 -6.14 1.70
CA LYS A 82 14.91 -5.81 3.03
C LYS A 82 14.87 -4.29 3.18
N HIS A 83 14.17 -3.79 4.19
CA HIS A 83 14.17 -2.37 4.50
C HIS A 83 15.59 -1.93 4.90
N PRO A 84 16.11 -0.79 4.41
CA PRO A 84 17.49 -0.42 4.63
C PRO A 84 17.60 0.10 6.06
N ARG A 85 18.52 -0.49 6.82
CA ARG A 85 18.84 -0.03 8.17
C ARG A 85 19.40 1.38 8.16
N PHE A 86 19.24 2.06 9.29
CA PHE A 86 19.76 3.40 9.54
C PHE A 86 19.14 4.49 8.65
N MET A 87 18.05 4.19 7.94
CA MET A 87 17.36 5.13 7.07
C MET A 87 16.14 5.76 7.74
N GLU A 88 16.03 7.09 7.64
CA GLU A 88 14.79 7.80 7.96
C GLU A 88 13.96 7.94 6.70
N CYS A 89 12.84 7.23 6.64
CA CYS A 89 11.86 7.47 5.59
C CYS A 89 11.15 8.80 5.84
N LEU A 90 10.73 9.50 4.78
CA LEU A 90 9.80 10.62 4.92
C LEU A 90 8.40 10.10 5.25
N LEU A 91 7.57 10.97 5.81
CA LEU A 91 6.14 10.71 5.88
C LEU A 91 5.61 10.62 4.44
N HIS A 92 5.02 9.48 4.09
CA HIS A 92 4.56 9.20 2.73
C HIS A 92 3.31 8.31 2.74
N ASP A 93 2.66 8.22 1.59
CA ASP A 93 1.65 7.22 1.29
C ASP A 93 1.88 6.64 -0.11
N HIS A 94 1.15 5.57 -0.42
CA HIS A 94 1.28 4.83 -1.67
C HIS A 94 -0.04 4.16 -2.08
N ASN A 95 -0.11 3.69 -3.33
CA ASN A 95 -1.32 3.10 -3.88
C ASN A 95 -1.39 1.57 -3.74
N PHE A 96 -0.56 0.94 -2.93
CA PHE A 96 -0.52 -0.51 -2.75
C PHE A 96 -0.73 -0.90 -1.27
N PHE A 97 -0.91 -2.19 -0.99
CA PHE A 97 -0.80 -2.67 0.37
C PHE A 97 0.68 -2.88 0.69
N GLU A 98 1.08 -2.51 1.89
CA GLU A 98 2.42 -2.77 2.38
C GLU A 98 2.35 -3.65 3.62
N MET A 99 3.08 -4.76 3.62
CA MET A 99 3.28 -5.59 4.79
C MET A 99 4.71 -5.42 5.29
N VAL A 100 4.85 -4.95 6.51
CA VAL A 100 6.12 -4.79 7.22
C VAL A 100 6.25 -5.91 8.24
N TYR A 101 7.31 -6.71 8.12
CA TYR A 101 7.63 -7.79 9.05
C TYR A 101 8.95 -7.49 9.77
N VAL A 102 8.94 -7.51 11.10
CA VAL A 102 10.17 -7.39 11.91
C VAL A 102 10.80 -8.77 12.03
N LEU A 103 11.82 -9.02 11.20
CA LEU A 103 12.55 -10.27 11.22
C LEU A 103 13.47 -10.38 12.43
N LYS A 104 14.11 -9.28 12.84
CA LYS A 104 15.03 -9.22 13.98
C LYS A 104 15.01 -7.83 14.59
N GLY A 105 14.94 -7.75 15.93
CA GLY A 105 15.02 -6.48 16.65
C GLY A 105 13.68 -5.78 16.81
N LYS A 106 13.62 -4.49 16.48
CA LYS A 106 12.47 -3.62 16.73
C LYS A 106 12.34 -2.53 15.66
N ALA A 107 11.15 -1.95 15.55
CA ALA A 107 10.92 -0.78 14.70
C ALA A 107 9.85 0.13 15.28
N GLY A 108 9.84 1.37 14.81
CA GLY A 108 8.74 2.30 14.96
C GLY A 108 8.02 2.47 13.62
N ASN A 109 6.68 2.46 13.64
CA ASN A 109 5.87 2.85 12.49
C ASN A 109 4.95 3.99 12.92
N ILE A 110 5.18 5.20 12.41
CA ILE A 110 4.33 6.36 12.65
C ILE A 110 3.22 6.32 11.61
N ILE A 111 2.00 5.98 12.01
CA ILE A 111 0.83 5.91 11.13
C ILE A 111 -0.19 6.94 11.62
N ASN A 112 -0.69 7.80 10.72
CA ASN A 112 -1.62 8.88 11.07
C ASN A 112 -1.13 9.75 12.25
N GLY A 113 0.18 9.96 12.35
CA GLY A 113 0.82 10.76 13.41
C GLY A 113 0.98 10.07 14.77
N GLN A 114 0.57 8.80 14.90
CA GLN A 114 0.78 7.99 16.10
C GLN A 114 1.90 6.97 15.90
N LEU A 115 2.83 6.87 16.85
CA LEU A 115 3.90 5.88 16.85
C LEU A 115 3.39 4.52 17.34
N TYR A 116 3.48 3.51 16.49
CA TYR A 116 3.27 2.10 16.79
C TYR A 116 4.61 1.39 16.88
N LYS A 117 4.89 0.77 18.03
CA LYS A 117 6.11 0.00 18.24
C LYS A 117 5.93 -1.42 17.76
N MET A 118 6.92 -1.94 17.06
CA MET A 118 6.96 -3.31 16.55
C MET A 118 8.20 -4.01 17.10
N SER A 119 8.05 -5.27 17.45
CA SER A 119 9.14 -6.15 17.92
C SER A 119 9.29 -7.36 16.99
N GLU A 120 10.34 -8.16 17.19
CA GLU A 120 10.56 -9.39 16.44
C GLU A 120 9.30 -10.25 16.32
N ALA A 121 9.03 -10.74 15.11
CA ALA A 121 7.84 -11.47 14.71
C ALA A 121 6.53 -10.67 14.61
N ASP A 122 6.56 -9.35 14.79
CA ASP A 122 5.41 -8.50 14.51
C ASP A 122 5.24 -8.28 13.00
N ILE A 123 3.98 -8.21 12.57
CA ILE A 123 3.58 -7.88 11.20
C ILE A 123 2.62 -6.70 11.24
N CYS A 124 2.88 -5.68 10.42
CA CYS A 124 1.95 -4.60 10.15
C CYS A 124 1.53 -4.64 8.68
N ILE A 125 0.22 -4.62 8.41
CA ILE A 125 -0.30 -4.45 7.05
C ILE A 125 -0.91 -3.06 6.94
N ILE A 126 -0.38 -2.23 6.06
CA ILE A 126 -0.79 -0.85 5.81
C ILE A 126 -1.60 -0.83 4.51
N ALA A 127 -2.76 -0.19 4.57
CA ALA A 127 -3.63 -0.01 3.43
C ALA A 127 -3.12 1.11 2.50
N PRO A 128 -3.52 1.07 1.21
CA PRO A 128 -3.22 2.15 0.28
C PRO A 128 -3.77 3.51 0.74
N GLY A 129 -2.99 4.57 0.54
CA GLY A 129 -3.34 5.97 0.83
C GLY A 129 -3.21 6.36 2.31
N VAL A 130 -2.63 5.48 3.13
CA VAL A 130 -2.41 5.74 4.55
C VAL A 130 -1.05 6.39 4.72
N GLN A 131 -1.02 7.59 5.28
CA GLN A 131 0.23 8.28 5.57
C GLN A 131 0.97 7.59 6.72
N HIS A 132 2.21 7.21 6.44
CA HIS A 132 3.05 6.54 7.41
C HIS A 132 4.54 6.84 7.21
N LYS A 133 5.33 6.54 8.25
CA LYS A 133 6.78 6.66 8.28
C LYS A 133 7.34 5.50 9.10
N LEU A 134 8.21 4.70 8.49
CA LEU A 134 8.95 3.64 9.18
C LEU A 134 10.26 4.19 9.73
N GLU A 135 10.60 3.82 10.96
CA GLU A 135 11.81 4.24 11.66
C GLU A 135 12.63 3.02 12.08
N VAL A 136 13.78 2.85 11.41
CA VAL A 136 14.76 1.79 11.69
C VAL A 136 16.14 2.42 11.80
N VAL A 137 16.52 2.79 13.03
CA VAL A 137 17.75 3.55 13.31
C VAL A 137 18.83 2.72 14.01
N ASP A 138 18.71 1.39 13.98
CA ASP A 138 19.66 0.44 14.55
C ASP A 138 19.84 -0.79 13.62
N ASP A 139 20.49 -1.84 14.13
CA ASP A 139 20.77 -3.07 13.39
C ASP A 139 19.54 -3.98 13.16
N SER A 140 18.33 -3.53 13.50
CA SER A 140 17.08 -4.28 13.29
C SER A 140 16.83 -4.57 11.82
N ILE A 141 16.33 -5.77 11.51
CA ILE A 141 16.12 -6.23 10.13
C ILE A 141 14.62 -6.34 9.89
N LEU A 142 14.15 -5.58 8.90
CA LEU A 142 12.76 -5.57 8.49
C LEU A 142 12.64 -6.05 7.05
N ILE A 143 11.57 -6.77 6.77
CA ILE A 143 11.19 -7.18 5.43
C ILE A 143 9.92 -6.44 5.05
N ASN A 144 9.97 -5.72 3.93
CA ASN A 144 8.82 -5.04 3.36
C ASN A 144 8.32 -5.85 2.17
N VAL A 145 7.02 -6.13 2.17
CA VAL A 145 6.31 -6.81 1.09
C VAL A 145 5.28 -5.83 0.53
N ILE A 146 5.51 -5.41 -0.70
CA ILE A 146 4.63 -4.54 -1.47
C ILE A 146 3.67 -5.42 -2.27
N ILE A 147 2.37 -5.15 -2.15
CA ILE A 147 1.31 -5.95 -2.77
C ILE A 147 0.39 -4.99 -3.53
N LYS A 148 0.47 -5.03 -4.87
CA LYS A 148 -0.39 -4.20 -5.72
C LYS A 148 -1.85 -4.56 -5.54
N LYS A 149 -2.73 -3.56 -5.65
CA LYS A 149 -4.19 -3.78 -5.59
C LYS A 149 -4.67 -4.77 -6.66
N SER A 150 -4.08 -4.74 -7.85
CA SER A 150 -4.42 -5.60 -8.99
C SER A 150 -4.28 -7.10 -8.68
N LEU A 151 -3.44 -7.48 -7.72
CA LEU A 151 -3.34 -8.86 -7.26
C LEU A 151 -4.63 -9.35 -6.61
N PHE A 152 -5.33 -8.48 -5.88
CA PHE A 152 -6.55 -8.79 -5.15
C PHE A 152 -7.79 -8.75 -6.06
N ASP A 153 -7.74 -9.50 -7.15
CA ASP A 153 -8.89 -9.72 -8.01
C ASP A 153 -9.87 -10.75 -7.40
N GLU A 154 -10.99 -10.98 -8.09
CA GLU A 154 -12.00 -11.94 -7.64
C GLU A 154 -11.44 -13.37 -7.50
N SER A 155 -10.45 -13.74 -8.33
CA SER A 155 -9.82 -15.06 -8.29
C SER A 155 -8.93 -15.22 -7.05
N PHE A 156 -8.24 -14.17 -6.64
CA PHE A 156 -7.41 -14.13 -5.43
C PHE A 156 -8.29 -14.23 -4.20
N PHE A 157 -9.36 -13.41 -4.14
CA PHE A 157 -10.26 -13.45 -2.99
C PHE A 157 -10.91 -14.82 -2.82
N LYS A 158 -11.22 -15.55 -3.89
CA LYS A 158 -11.76 -16.93 -3.82
C LYS A 158 -10.80 -17.94 -3.17
N ARG A 159 -9.49 -17.65 -3.12
CA ARG A 159 -8.50 -18.50 -2.46
C ARG A 159 -8.42 -18.29 -0.95
N LEU A 160 -8.93 -17.15 -0.46
CA LEU A 160 -8.86 -16.81 0.96
C LEU A 160 -10.10 -17.31 1.71
N SER A 161 -9.95 -17.58 3.00
CA SER A 161 -11.05 -17.84 3.92
C SER A 161 -11.93 -16.60 4.02
N GLN A 162 -13.17 -16.72 3.55
CA GLN A 162 -14.14 -15.62 3.61
C GLN A 162 -14.48 -15.27 5.07
N ASP A 163 -15.00 -14.05 5.27
CA ASP A 163 -15.47 -13.55 6.56
C ASP A 163 -14.42 -13.35 7.67
N LYS A 164 -13.13 -13.45 7.34
CA LYS A 164 -11.99 -13.12 8.22
C LYS A 164 -11.63 -11.63 8.17
N GLY A 165 -11.31 -11.00 9.30
CA GLY A 165 -11.12 -9.55 9.42
C GLY A 165 -10.06 -8.97 8.48
N ILE A 166 -9.00 -9.72 8.18
CA ILE A 166 -7.96 -9.36 7.21
C ILE A 166 -8.50 -9.31 5.79
N VAL A 167 -9.35 -10.27 5.42
CA VAL A 167 -10.02 -10.27 4.12
C VAL A 167 -10.99 -9.11 4.02
N LYS A 168 -11.72 -8.81 5.11
CA LYS A 168 -12.61 -7.64 5.19
C LYS A 168 -11.83 -6.34 5.05
N PHE A 169 -10.72 -6.21 5.77
CA PHE A 169 -9.81 -5.07 5.72
C PHE A 169 -9.26 -4.86 4.30
N ILE A 170 -8.76 -5.93 3.65
CA ILE A 170 -8.23 -5.86 2.28
C ILE A 170 -9.36 -5.47 1.31
N LYS A 171 -10.53 -6.12 1.38
CA LYS A 171 -11.68 -5.77 0.50
C LYS A 171 -12.13 -4.33 0.72
N GLN A 172 -12.31 -3.90 1.97
CA GLN A 172 -12.70 -2.53 2.30
C GLN A 172 -11.69 -1.53 1.74
N ASN A 173 -10.40 -1.74 1.94
CA ASN A 173 -9.37 -0.79 1.47
C ASN A 173 -9.05 -0.92 -0.03
N TYR A 174 -9.40 -2.04 -0.67
CA TYR A 174 -9.38 -2.21 -2.11
C TYR A 174 -10.51 -1.42 -2.78
N TYR A 175 -11.73 -1.60 -2.26
CA TYR A 175 -12.96 -0.99 -2.78
C TYR A 175 -13.15 0.47 -2.39
N MET A 176 -12.79 0.82 -1.14
CA MET A 176 -13.05 2.08 -0.45
C MET A 176 -11.92 2.51 0.50
N PRO A 177 -10.73 2.89 -0.02
CA PRO A 177 -9.58 3.26 0.82
C PRO A 177 -9.87 4.41 1.80
N SER A 178 -10.73 5.37 1.41
CA SER A 178 -11.01 6.59 2.19
C SER A 178 -11.92 6.39 3.41
N MET A 179 -12.30 5.15 3.71
CA MET A 179 -13.32 4.82 4.71
C MET A 179 -12.81 4.10 5.94
N ASP A 180 -11.67 3.44 5.84
CA ASP A 180 -11.00 2.89 6.99
C ASP A 180 -10.25 4.01 7.72
N LYS A 181 -10.76 4.42 8.88
CA LYS A 181 -10.13 5.46 9.69
C LYS A 181 -8.81 5.01 10.33
N ARG A 182 -8.59 3.69 10.44
CA ARG A 182 -7.33 3.13 10.95
C ARG A 182 -6.35 2.97 9.80
N GLY A 183 -6.75 2.25 8.76
CA GLY A 183 -5.95 2.04 7.55
C GLY A 183 -4.77 1.06 7.75
N PHE A 184 -4.71 0.32 8.86
CA PHE A 184 -3.71 -0.72 9.05
C PHE A 184 -4.22 -1.85 9.95
N LEU A 185 -3.57 -3.01 9.86
CA LEU A 185 -3.67 -4.13 10.80
C LEU A 185 -2.31 -4.36 11.45
N MET A 186 -2.31 -4.77 12.72
CA MET A 186 -1.12 -5.11 13.47
C MET A 186 -1.29 -6.48 14.10
N PHE A 187 -0.27 -7.30 13.96
CA PHE A 187 -0.20 -8.64 14.53
C PHE A 187 1.07 -8.74 15.35
N HIS A 188 0.95 -9.16 16.61
CA HIS A 188 2.06 -9.17 17.54
C HIS A 188 2.57 -10.58 17.84
N ALA A 189 3.90 -10.72 17.96
CA ALA A 189 4.59 -11.90 18.46
C ALA A 189 4.15 -13.23 17.80
N LEU A 190 4.01 -13.24 16.47
CA LEU A 190 3.58 -14.41 15.70
C LEU A 190 4.70 -15.44 15.52
N HIS A 191 5.16 -16.03 16.61
CA HIS A 191 6.23 -17.04 16.62
C HIS A 191 5.73 -18.40 16.13
N ASN A 192 5.48 -18.51 14.82
CA ASN A 192 5.01 -19.72 14.17
C ASN A 192 5.96 -20.17 13.04
N ASN A 193 6.36 -21.44 13.07
CA ASN A 193 7.31 -22.00 12.10
C ASN A 193 6.77 -22.01 10.67
N MET A 194 5.46 -22.22 10.48
CA MET A 194 4.84 -22.20 9.15
C MET A 194 4.83 -20.79 8.58
N LEU A 195 4.38 -19.79 9.34
CA LEU A 195 4.41 -18.38 8.93
C LEU A 195 5.85 -17.94 8.60
N ARG A 196 6.79 -18.23 9.50
CA ARG A 196 8.21 -17.88 9.30
C ARG A 196 8.79 -18.57 8.08
N SER A 197 8.45 -19.83 7.83
CA SER A 197 8.88 -20.56 6.62
C SER A 197 8.26 -19.99 5.35
N ALA A 198 6.97 -19.61 5.38
CA ALA A 198 6.30 -19.01 4.24
C ALA A 198 6.91 -17.65 3.90
N LEU A 199 7.21 -16.81 4.89
CA LEU A 199 7.93 -15.55 4.72
C LEU A 199 9.36 -15.78 4.18
N ALA A 200 10.08 -16.77 4.70
CA ALA A 200 11.41 -17.13 4.21
C ALA A 200 11.41 -17.58 2.75
N LEU A 201 10.45 -18.43 2.37
CA LEU A 201 10.28 -18.88 0.99
C LEU A 201 9.86 -17.71 0.09
N LEU A 202 8.99 -16.81 0.57
CA LEU A 202 8.57 -15.64 -0.21
C LEU A 202 9.75 -14.71 -0.48
N PHE A 203 10.58 -14.49 0.54
CA PHE A 203 11.81 -13.73 0.42
C PHE A 203 12.80 -14.41 -0.54
N SER A 204 13.05 -15.71 -0.36
CA SER A 204 13.97 -16.47 -1.21
C SER A 204 13.51 -16.47 -2.68
N GLU A 205 12.21 -16.61 -2.95
CA GLU A 205 11.66 -16.57 -4.30
C GLU A 205 11.90 -15.21 -4.98
N ALA A 206 11.79 -14.11 -4.23
CA ALA A 206 11.98 -12.76 -4.74
C ALA A 206 13.46 -12.41 -5.03
N PHE A 207 14.39 -12.96 -4.24
CA PHE A 207 15.82 -12.59 -4.32
C PHE A 207 16.69 -13.62 -5.05
N ASN A 208 16.46 -14.90 -4.79
CA ASN A 208 17.31 -16.00 -5.23
C ASN A 208 16.59 -16.98 -6.18
N GLY A 209 15.26 -16.90 -6.23
CA GLY A 209 14.41 -17.73 -7.06
C GLY A 209 14.25 -17.21 -8.48
N GLN A 210 13.25 -17.73 -9.18
CA GLN A 210 12.90 -17.27 -10.53
C GLN A 210 12.05 -16.00 -10.50
N ASN A 211 11.80 -15.45 -9.31
CA ASN A 211 10.88 -14.36 -9.08
C ASN A 211 9.47 -14.65 -9.65
N ASN A 212 9.02 -15.90 -9.51
CA ASN A 212 7.80 -16.40 -10.13
C ASN A 212 6.54 -15.80 -9.45
N PRO A 213 5.67 -15.08 -10.20
CA PRO A 213 4.49 -14.45 -9.62
C PRO A 213 3.51 -15.42 -8.94
N ASN A 214 3.34 -16.63 -9.49
CA ASN A 214 2.39 -17.61 -8.95
C ASN A 214 2.90 -18.22 -7.64
N THR A 215 4.21 -18.46 -7.53
CA THR A 215 4.85 -18.91 -6.29
C THR A 215 4.69 -17.85 -5.20
N LYS A 216 5.01 -16.58 -5.51
CA LYS A 216 4.82 -15.46 -4.58
C LYS A 216 3.37 -15.31 -4.13
N ALA A 217 2.40 -15.39 -5.05
CA ALA A 217 0.98 -15.31 -4.74
C ALA A 217 0.50 -16.48 -3.86
N SER A 218 1.01 -17.69 -4.08
CA SER A 218 0.69 -18.87 -3.28
C SER A 218 1.24 -18.75 -1.85
N LEU A 219 2.49 -18.29 -1.71
CA LEU A 219 3.12 -18.05 -0.41
C LEU A 219 2.43 -16.93 0.36
N LEU A 220 2.07 -15.84 -0.33
CA LEU A 220 1.27 -14.76 0.25
C LEU A 220 -0.10 -15.27 0.71
N THR A 221 -0.75 -16.15 -0.04
CA THR A 221 -2.02 -16.78 0.38
C THR A 221 -1.84 -17.51 1.72
N VAL A 222 -0.79 -18.33 1.87
CA VAL A 222 -0.49 -19.03 3.14
C VAL A 222 -0.25 -18.04 4.29
N ILE A 223 0.49 -16.96 4.04
CA ILE A 223 0.75 -15.91 5.05
C ILE A 223 -0.57 -15.27 5.48
N LEU A 224 -1.40 -14.83 4.53
CA LEU A 224 -2.67 -14.16 4.82
C LEU A 224 -3.65 -15.09 5.56
N GLU A 225 -3.72 -16.37 5.22
CA GLU A 225 -4.53 -17.36 5.94
C GLU A 225 -4.07 -17.53 7.38
N TYR A 226 -2.75 -17.62 7.61
CA TYR A 226 -2.23 -17.71 8.98
C TYR A 226 -2.58 -16.46 9.79
N LEU A 227 -2.41 -15.27 9.20
CA LEU A 227 -2.79 -14.01 9.86
C LEU A 227 -4.29 -13.98 10.17
N ALA A 228 -5.13 -14.45 9.24
CA ALA A 228 -6.58 -14.53 9.40
C ALA A 228 -7.04 -15.41 10.58
N GLU A 229 -6.23 -16.40 10.95
CA GLU A 229 -6.50 -17.27 12.11
C GLU A 229 -6.03 -16.67 13.44
N ASN A 230 -5.12 -15.70 13.40
CA ASN A 230 -4.46 -15.11 14.57
C ASN A 230 -4.78 -13.61 14.72
N GLU A 231 -5.93 -13.18 14.18
CA GLU A 231 -6.48 -11.86 14.45
C GLU A 231 -6.91 -11.78 15.92
N ASP A 232 -6.40 -10.79 16.66
CA ASP A 232 -6.94 -10.47 17.98
C ASP A 232 -8.42 -10.03 17.85
N GLU A 233 -9.29 -10.52 18.73
CA GLU A 233 -10.75 -10.29 18.75
C GLU A 233 -11.18 -8.80 18.86
N THR A 234 -10.23 -7.85 18.84
CA THR A 234 -10.51 -6.39 18.86
C THR A 234 -11.09 -5.84 17.55
N HIS A 235 -11.37 -6.70 16.57
CA HIS A 235 -12.05 -6.34 15.33
C HIS A 235 -13.56 -6.52 15.49
N GLU A 236 -14.29 -5.45 15.81
CA GLU A 236 -15.75 -5.39 15.74
C GLU A 236 -16.21 -5.80 14.33
N ALA A 237 -16.56 -7.06 14.20
CA ALA A 237 -17.09 -7.67 13.00
C ALA A 237 -18.61 -7.61 13.05
N GLU A 238 -19.21 -6.48 12.67
CA GLU A 238 -20.64 -6.45 12.35
C GLU A 238 -20.86 -6.17 10.85
N ASN A 239 -21.58 -7.09 10.20
CA ASN A 239 -22.18 -7.01 8.86
C ASN A 239 -21.24 -6.86 7.64
N CYS A 240 -20.30 -7.78 7.48
CA CYS A 240 -19.39 -7.76 6.33
C CYS A 240 -19.96 -8.34 5.03
N GLU A 241 -20.78 -9.40 5.10
CA GLU A 241 -21.25 -10.08 3.87
C GLU A 241 -22.09 -9.12 3.00
N PHE A 242 -22.98 -8.35 3.63
CA PHE A 242 -23.76 -7.33 2.95
C PHE A 242 -22.88 -6.18 2.43
N SER A 243 -21.97 -5.68 3.28
CA SER A 243 -21.04 -4.59 2.93
C SER A 243 -20.18 -4.95 1.72
N GLU A 244 -19.64 -6.15 1.67
CA GLU A 244 -18.88 -6.61 0.51
C GLU A 244 -19.73 -6.65 -0.75
N LYS A 245 -20.93 -7.25 -0.68
CA LYS A 245 -21.81 -7.38 -1.84
C LYS A 245 -22.20 -6.02 -2.40
N ILE A 246 -22.53 -5.05 -1.56
CA ILE A 246 -22.90 -3.71 -2.02
C ILE A 246 -21.70 -2.95 -2.59
N LEU A 247 -20.50 -3.08 -1.99
CA LEU A 247 -19.30 -2.44 -2.53
C LEU A 247 -18.91 -2.99 -3.90
N ARG A 248 -18.94 -4.32 -4.06
CA ARG A 248 -18.72 -4.97 -5.35
C ARG A 248 -19.75 -4.53 -6.38
N TYR A 249 -21.03 -4.54 -6.01
CA TYR A 249 -22.11 -4.07 -6.90
C TYR A 249 -21.86 -2.62 -7.37
N ILE A 250 -21.49 -1.71 -6.46
CA ILE A 250 -21.19 -0.32 -6.82
C ILE A 250 -19.99 -0.26 -7.76
N GLN A 251 -18.94 -1.02 -7.54
CA GLN A 251 -17.77 -1.04 -8.43
C GLN A 251 -18.05 -1.61 -9.81
N GLU A 252 -18.89 -2.63 -9.92
CA GLU A 252 -19.22 -3.21 -11.23
C GLU A 252 -20.19 -2.33 -12.01
N ASN A 253 -20.97 -1.48 -11.32
CA ASN A 253 -22.08 -0.73 -11.91
C ASN A 253 -21.95 0.80 -11.74
N TYR A 254 -20.80 1.32 -11.30
CA TYR A 254 -20.67 2.73 -10.88
C TYR A 254 -21.06 3.72 -11.97
N GLN A 255 -20.91 3.35 -13.25
CA GLN A 255 -21.18 4.23 -14.39
C GLN A 255 -22.67 4.58 -14.51
N SER A 256 -23.57 3.68 -14.15
CA SER A 256 -25.02 3.85 -14.38
C SER A 256 -25.88 3.69 -13.13
N THR A 257 -25.37 3.06 -12.08
CA THR A 257 -26.17 2.74 -10.89
C THR A 257 -26.61 3.97 -10.09
N SER A 258 -27.72 3.80 -9.38
CA SER A 258 -28.27 4.71 -8.39
C SER A 258 -28.70 3.93 -7.13
N LEU A 259 -29.06 4.63 -6.05
CA LEU A 259 -29.57 3.98 -4.84
C LEU A 259 -30.83 3.15 -5.14
N SER A 260 -31.70 3.64 -6.04
CA SER A 260 -32.88 2.91 -6.52
C SER A 260 -32.50 1.59 -7.21
N ASP A 261 -31.48 1.63 -8.07
CA ASP A 261 -31.05 0.44 -8.81
C ASP A 261 -30.41 -0.59 -7.88
N ALA A 262 -29.59 -0.13 -6.93
CA ALA A 262 -29.05 -0.97 -5.87
C ALA A 262 -30.16 -1.58 -5.01
N ALA A 263 -31.14 -0.78 -4.58
CA ALA A 263 -32.26 -1.23 -3.75
C ALA A 263 -33.05 -2.35 -4.47
N ARG A 264 -33.30 -2.16 -5.76
CA ARG A 264 -33.93 -3.18 -6.61
C ARG A 264 -33.07 -4.45 -6.73
N HIS A 265 -31.76 -4.30 -6.96
CA HIS A 265 -30.84 -5.43 -7.09
C HIS A 265 -30.79 -6.28 -5.81
N PHE A 266 -30.78 -5.64 -4.64
CA PHE A 266 -30.73 -6.32 -3.34
C PHE A 266 -32.11 -6.65 -2.74
N ASN A 267 -33.21 -6.40 -3.46
CA ASN A 267 -34.59 -6.60 -3.00
C ASN A 267 -34.92 -5.86 -1.69
N TYR A 268 -34.43 -4.63 -1.55
CA TYR A 268 -34.73 -3.75 -0.42
C TYR A 268 -35.48 -2.50 -0.89
N SER A 269 -36.15 -1.82 0.05
CA SER A 269 -36.59 -0.44 -0.19
C SER A 269 -35.40 0.52 -0.11
N GLU A 270 -35.41 1.62 -0.86
CA GLU A 270 -34.32 2.62 -0.83
C GLU A 270 -34.00 3.12 0.60
N PRO A 271 -34.99 3.45 1.47
CA PRO A 271 -34.69 3.88 2.83
C PRO A 271 -34.04 2.79 3.66
N HIS A 272 -34.47 1.54 3.50
CA HIS A 272 -33.91 0.41 4.24
C HIS A 272 -32.49 0.10 3.77
N LEU A 273 -32.25 0.07 2.45
CA LEU A 273 -30.92 -0.11 1.90
C LEU A 273 -29.98 1.02 2.34
N SER A 274 -30.42 2.28 2.27
CA SER A 274 -29.59 3.42 2.70
C SER A 274 -29.23 3.36 4.18
N LYS A 275 -30.15 2.91 5.03
CA LYS A 275 -29.89 2.71 6.46
C LYS A 275 -28.88 1.58 6.66
N LEU A 276 -29.11 0.43 6.02
CA LEU A 276 -28.26 -0.75 6.13
C LEU A 276 -26.83 -0.46 5.68
N ILE A 277 -26.64 0.23 4.55
CA ILE A 277 -25.32 0.67 4.07
C ILE A 277 -24.63 1.61 5.06
N LYS A 278 -25.38 2.56 5.62
CA LYS A 278 -24.80 3.52 6.58
C LYS A 278 -24.41 2.83 7.89
N GLU A 279 -25.18 1.84 8.33
CA GLU A 279 -24.88 1.04 9.52
C GLU A 279 -23.71 0.09 9.29
N SER A 280 -23.61 -0.52 8.10
CA SER A 280 -22.61 -1.54 7.81
C SER A 280 -21.28 -0.99 7.30
N ILE A 281 -21.30 0.10 6.53
CA ILE A 281 -20.10 0.72 5.91
C ILE A 281 -19.75 2.06 6.58
N GLY A 282 -20.68 2.68 7.30
CA GLY A 282 -20.45 3.95 8.02
C GLY A 282 -20.69 5.22 7.19
N VAL A 283 -20.91 5.12 5.87
CA VAL A 283 -21.27 6.27 5.02
C VAL A 283 -22.45 5.98 4.09
N PRO A 284 -23.12 7.03 3.56
CA PRO A 284 -24.20 6.86 2.59
C PRO A 284 -23.73 6.32 1.24
N PHE A 285 -24.57 5.52 0.57
CA PHE A 285 -24.37 4.99 -0.80
C PHE A 285 -23.86 6.04 -1.79
N LYS A 286 -24.43 7.25 -1.78
CA LYS A 286 -24.05 8.32 -2.72
C LYS A 286 -22.59 8.75 -2.54
N THR A 287 -22.09 8.72 -1.31
CA THR A 287 -20.68 9.00 -1.01
C THR A 287 -19.81 7.90 -1.61
N ILE A 288 -20.17 6.63 -1.40
CA ILE A 288 -19.44 5.48 -1.95
C ILE A 288 -19.33 5.57 -3.48
N LEU A 289 -20.46 5.77 -4.15
CA LEU A 289 -20.52 5.90 -5.59
C LEU A 289 -19.67 7.08 -6.10
N GLN A 290 -19.69 8.20 -5.38
CA GLN A 290 -18.89 9.37 -5.72
C GLN A 290 -17.38 9.08 -5.61
N GLU A 291 -16.93 8.39 -4.55
CA GLU A 291 -15.52 8.00 -4.37
C GLU A 291 -15.03 7.12 -5.52
N VAL A 292 -15.78 6.08 -5.87
CA VAL A 292 -15.42 5.17 -6.98
C VAL A 292 -15.29 5.93 -8.29
N ARG A 293 -16.26 6.82 -8.60
CA ARG A 293 -16.23 7.63 -9.82
C ARG A 293 -15.06 8.60 -9.85
N ILE A 294 -14.71 9.23 -8.72
CA ILE A 294 -13.59 10.18 -8.67
C ILE A 294 -12.25 9.45 -8.80
N LYS A 295 -12.11 8.26 -8.21
CA LYS A 295 -10.93 7.42 -8.40
C LYS A 295 -10.71 7.10 -9.88
N GLU A 296 -11.76 6.71 -10.58
CA GLU A 296 -11.70 6.46 -12.03
C GLU A 296 -11.38 7.73 -12.82
N ALA A 297 -11.95 8.88 -12.42
CA ALA A 297 -11.63 10.17 -13.03
C ALA A 297 -10.14 10.50 -12.89
N CYS A 298 -9.54 10.29 -11.71
CA CYS A 298 -8.11 10.52 -11.49
C CYS A 298 -7.26 9.68 -12.44
N HIS A 299 -7.60 8.39 -12.61
CA HIS A 299 -6.91 7.51 -13.57
C HIS A 299 -7.00 8.08 -14.99
N LEU A 300 -8.21 8.38 -15.48
CA LEU A 300 -8.42 8.89 -16.84
C LEU A 300 -7.76 10.26 -17.08
N PHE A 301 -7.74 11.16 -16.08
CA PHE A 301 -7.04 12.44 -16.17
C PHE A 301 -5.52 12.29 -16.15
N ALA A 302 -4.98 11.22 -15.57
CA ALA A 302 -3.55 10.94 -15.57
C ALA A 302 -3.08 10.25 -16.85
N THR A 303 -3.89 9.35 -17.44
CA THR A 303 -3.43 8.41 -18.46
C THR A 303 -3.95 8.65 -19.88
N THR A 304 -4.94 9.52 -20.08
CA THR A 304 -5.60 9.72 -21.39
C THR A 304 -5.66 11.19 -21.79
N GLU A 305 -6.01 11.52 -23.03
CA GLU A 305 -6.28 12.92 -23.45
C GLU A 305 -7.79 13.26 -23.47
N TYR A 306 -8.63 12.44 -22.86
CA TYR A 306 -10.08 12.67 -22.90
C TYR A 306 -10.47 14.00 -22.25
N THR A 307 -11.42 14.69 -22.88
CA THR A 307 -11.99 15.92 -22.33
C THR A 307 -12.74 15.62 -21.04
N ILE A 308 -12.89 16.63 -20.17
CA ILE A 308 -13.69 16.51 -18.94
C ILE A 308 -15.12 16.01 -19.26
N ALA A 309 -15.67 16.40 -20.41
CA ALA A 309 -16.99 15.95 -20.84
C ALA A 309 -17.04 14.45 -21.17
N GLN A 310 -16.04 13.95 -21.89
CA GLN A 310 -15.92 12.52 -22.20
C GLN A 310 -15.71 11.70 -20.91
N ILE A 311 -14.83 12.16 -20.02
CA ILE A 311 -14.57 11.48 -18.75
C ILE A 311 -15.83 11.47 -17.88
N ALA A 312 -16.57 12.59 -17.83
CA ALA A 312 -17.85 12.65 -17.11
C ALA A 312 -18.85 11.60 -17.61
N ASP A 313 -18.97 11.45 -18.94
CA ASP A 313 -19.85 10.45 -19.54
C ASP A 313 -19.39 9.02 -19.20
N MET A 314 -18.09 8.73 -19.35
CA MET A 314 -17.47 7.43 -19.05
C MET A 314 -17.67 6.96 -17.61
N ILE A 315 -17.66 7.89 -16.64
CA ILE A 315 -17.77 7.57 -15.22
C ILE A 315 -19.17 7.84 -14.63
N GLY A 316 -20.16 8.18 -15.46
CA GLY A 316 -21.55 8.28 -15.01
C GLY A 316 -21.99 9.63 -14.42
N TYR A 317 -21.28 10.72 -14.72
CA TYR A 317 -21.72 12.08 -14.43
C TYR A 317 -22.39 12.73 -15.64
N LYS A 318 -23.67 13.08 -15.49
CA LYS A 318 -24.44 13.80 -16.53
C LYS A 318 -23.94 15.23 -16.82
N SER A 319 -23.16 15.81 -15.91
CA SER A 319 -22.71 17.19 -16.00
C SER A 319 -21.19 17.27 -15.81
N PRO A 320 -20.44 17.68 -16.85
CA PRO A 320 -19.00 17.91 -16.76
C PRO A 320 -18.64 19.00 -15.75
N VAL A 321 -19.51 20.00 -15.60
CA VAL A 321 -19.38 21.07 -14.60
C VAL A 321 -19.52 20.51 -13.18
N TYR A 322 -20.47 19.61 -12.96
CA TYR A 322 -20.63 18.95 -11.66
C TYR A 322 -19.41 18.07 -11.33
N LEU A 323 -18.92 17.27 -12.29
CA LEU A 323 -17.68 16.50 -12.13
C LEU A 323 -16.52 17.43 -11.72
N SER A 324 -16.29 18.51 -12.46
CA SER A 324 -15.20 19.46 -12.18
C SER A 324 -15.26 20.01 -10.75
N ARG A 325 -16.46 20.38 -10.28
CA ARG A 325 -16.67 20.89 -8.92
C ARG A 325 -16.41 19.84 -7.86
N VAL A 326 -16.92 18.62 -8.07
CA VAL A 326 -16.72 17.52 -7.13
C VAL A 326 -15.25 17.10 -7.08
N PHE A 327 -14.62 16.98 -8.23
CA PHE A 327 -13.19 16.66 -8.36
C PHE A 327 -12.34 17.70 -7.65
N LYS A 328 -12.53 18.99 -7.94
CA LYS A 328 -11.79 20.07 -7.27
C LYS A 328 -11.98 20.07 -5.76
N LYS A 329 -13.20 19.79 -5.29
CA LYS A 329 -13.47 19.70 -3.84
C LYS A 329 -12.73 18.53 -3.20
N LYS A 330 -12.58 17.41 -3.90
CA LYS A 330 -12.01 16.17 -3.38
C LYS A 330 -10.49 16.12 -3.48
N MET A 331 -9.94 16.60 -4.60
CA MET A 331 -8.52 16.54 -4.92
C MET A 331 -7.78 17.85 -4.63
N GLU A 332 -8.49 18.89 -4.20
CA GLU A 332 -8.00 20.26 -3.95
C GLU A 332 -7.39 20.98 -5.17
N VAL A 333 -7.25 20.29 -6.30
CA VAL A 333 -6.81 20.80 -7.60
C VAL A 333 -7.88 20.60 -8.68
N THR A 334 -7.85 21.45 -9.71
CA THR A 334 -8.74 21.28 -10.88
C THR A 334 -8.32 20.08 -11.73
N PRO A 335 -9.23 19.47 -12.51
CA PRO A 335 -8.88 18.40 -13.45
C PRO A 335 -7.71 18.73 -14.38
N ASP A 336 -7.66 19.97 -14.91
CA ASP A 336 -6.58 20.40 -15.81
C ASP A 336 -5.24 20.54 -15.08
N GLN A 337 -5.26 21.06 -13.84
CA GLN A 337 -4.06 21.10 -12.99
C GLN A 337 -3.57 19.69 -12.68
N TYR A 338 -4.47 18.78 -12.31
CA TYR A 338 -4.15 17.38 -12.03
C TYR A 338 -3.50 16.70 -13.23
N ARG A 339 -4.09 16.86 -14.42
CA ARG A 339 -3.54 16.36 -15.70
C ARG A 339 -2.14 16.88 -15.95
N ARG A 340 -1.90 18.18 -15.76
CA ARG A 340 -0.58 18.79 -15.95
C ARG A 340 0.46 18.23 -14.98
N MET A 341 0.12 18.14 -13.69
CA MET A 341 1.02 17.59 -12.67
C MET A 341 1.47 16.16 -13.00
N HIS A 342 0.55 15.32 -13.49
CA HIS A 342 0.89 13.94 -13.87
C HIS A 342 1.67 13.83 -15.19
N LYS A 343 1.39 14.69 -16.18
CA LYS A 343 2.21 14.76 -17.40
C LYS A 343 3.63 15.24 -17.11
N GLU A 344 3.79 16.30 -16.32
CA GLU A 344 5.10 16.82 -15.92
C GLU A 344 5.90 15.77 -15.14
N LYS A 345 5.25 15.00 -14.25
CA LYS A 345 5.87 13.82 -13.62
C LYS A 345 6.32 12.80 -14.67
N MET A 346 5.45 12.41 -15.60
CA MET A 346 5.78 11.43 -16.65
C MET A 346 6.97 11.88 -17.52
N TYR A 347 7.06 13.16 -17.88
CA TYR A 347 8.22 13.72 -18.59
C TYR A 347 9.49 13.82 -17.73
N LEU A 348 9.36 14.03 -16.42
CA LEU A 348 10.50 13.96 -15.48
C LEU A 348 11.06 12.54 -15.41
N PHE A 349 10.18 11.52 -15.44
CA PHE A 349 10.55 10.11 -15.49
C PHE A 349 11.18 9.72 -16.85
N GLU A 350 10.61 10.14 -17.98
CA GLU A 350 11.20 9.91 -19.31
C GLU A 350 12.55 10.64 -19.47
N GLY A 351 12.68 11.86 -18.93
CA GLY A 351 13.94 12.61 -18.93
C GLY A 351 15.05 11.94 -18.10
N LEU A 352 14.68 11.22 -17.03
CA LEU A 352 15.61 10.38 -16.26
C LEU A 352 15.98 9.07 -16.99
N ASP A 353 15.08 8.51 -17.80
CA ASP A 353 15.40 7.38 -18.68
C ASP A 353 16.28 7.79 -19.88
N VAL A 354 16.22 9.05 -20.33
CA VAL A 354 17.15 9.59 -21.34
C VAL A 354 18.59 9.70 -20.80
N ILE A 355 18.78 9.82 -19.49
CA ILE A 355 20.12 9.80 -18.86
C ILE A 355 20.71 8.38 -18.82
N LYS A 356 19.93 7.32 -19.05
CA LYS A 356 20.46 5.94 -19.15
C LYS A 356 21.18 5.64 -20.48
N ASN A 357 21.16 6.54 -21.46
CA ASN A 357 21.75 6.29 -22.80
C ASN A 357 22.73 7.39 -23.26
N ARG A 358 23.52 7.98 -22.36
CA ARG A 358 24.68 8.80 -22.75
C ARG A 358 25.93 8.47 -21.96
#